data_AF-A0A7X8L158-F1
#
_entry.id   AF-A0A7X8L158-F1
#
_cell.length_a   1.000
_cell.length_b   1.000
_cell.length_c   1.000
_cell.angle_alpha   90.00
_cell.angle_beta   90.00
_cell.angle_gamma   90.00
#
_symmetry.space_group_name_H-M   'P 1'
#
loop_
_entity.id
_entity.type
_entity.pdbx_description
1 polymer ?
#
loop_
_entity_poly.entity_id
_entity_poly.type
_entity_poly.pdbx_seq_one_letter_code
_entity_poly.pdbx_strand_id
1 'polypeptide(L)' 'MACKASVKAHDQLSEEEIRTLLQQMSQTAHPWHCPHGRPVVLVFTRYELEKLFKRVVS' A
#
# COMPACT_ATOMS: atom_id res chain seq x y z
N MET A 1 18.70 7.86 -5.16
CA MET A 1 18.50 7.06 -6.39
C MET A 1 17.28 6.11 -6.34
N ALA A 2 16.71 5.80 -5.17
CA ALA A 2 15.60 4.84 -5.03
C ALA A 2 14.29 5.20 -5.77
N CYS A 3 13.82 6.45 -5.69
CA CYS A 3 12.52 6.81 -6.24
C CYS A 3 12.44 6.85 -7.76
N LYS A 4 13.55 6.86 -8.50
CA LYS A 4 13.50 6.83 -9.97
C LYS A 4 13.32 5.42 -10.51
N ALA A 5 13.93 4.43 -9.83
CA ALA A 5 13.92 3.02 -10.23
C ALA A 5 12.73 2.21 -9.65
N SER A 6 11.87 2.83 -8.84
CA SER A 6 10.70 2.15 -8.26
C SER A 6 9.64 1.86 -9.32
N VAL A 7 8.85 0.82 -9.07
CA VAL A 7 7.54 0.62 -9.71
C VAL A 7 6.71 1.90 -9.63
N LYS A 8 5.94 2.18 -10.68
CA LYS A 8 5.12 3.38 -10.88
C LYS A 8 3.64 3.03 -10.95
N ALA A 9 2.83 4.07 -10.81
CA ALA A 9 1.40 3.93 -11.05
C ALA A 9 1.16 3.44 -12.48
N HIS A 10 0.25 2.49 -12.62
CA HIS A 10 -0.13 1.83 -13.88
C HIS A 10 0.86 0.81 -14.46
N ASP A 11 2.00 0.56 -13.81
CA ASP A 11 2.83 -0.59 -14.18
C ASP A 11 2.06 -1.89 -13.97
N GLN A 12 2.13 -2.79 -14.95
CA GLN A 12 1.58 -4.13 -14.79
C GLN A 12 2.55 -4.99 -13.99
N LEU A 13 2.04 -5.62 -12.94
CA LEU A 13 2.79 -6.55 -12.10
C LEU A 13 2.14 -7.92 -12.16
N SER A 14 2.96 -8.95 -12.27
CA SER A 14 2.56 -10.33 -12.02
C SER A 14 2.26 -10.55 -10.54
N GLU A 15 1.51 -11.61 -10.24
CA GLU A 15 1.21 -11.97 -8.85
C GLU A 15 2.48 -12.28 -8.03
N GLU A 16 3.50 -12.87 -8.67
CA GLU A 16 4.79 -13.17 -8.05
C GLU A 16 5.57 -11.90 -7.67
N GLU A 17 5.60 -10.90 -8.57
CA GLU A 17 6.21 -9.60 -8.28
C GLU A 17 5.51 -8.89 -7.12
N ILE A 18 4.18 -8.92 -7.08
CA ILE A 18 3.39 -8.34 -5.98
C ILE A 18 3.74 -9.03 -4.66
N ARG A 19 3.75 -10.37 -4.62
CA ARG A 19 4.10 -11.14 -3.41
C ARG A 19 5.51 -10.81 -2.93
N THR A 20 6.46 -10.71 -3.86
CA THR A 20 7.85 -10.36 -3.56
C THR A 20 7.96 -8.96 -2.97
N LEU A 21 7.28 -7.97 -3.55
CA LEU A 21 7.26 -6.60 -3.03
C LEU A 21 6.70 -6.53 -1.60
N LEU A 22 5.61 -7.24 -1.32
CA LEU A 22 5.01 -7.29 0.01
C LEU A 22 5.94 -7.97 1.03
N GLN A 23 6.65 -9.03 0.64
CA GLN A 23 7.64 -9.69 1.48
C GLN A 23 8.85 -8.79 1.77
N GLN A 24 9.36 -8.07 0.77
CA GLN A 24 10.46 -7.11 0.98
C GLN A 24 10.02 -5.95 1.89
N MET A 25 8.79 -5.47 1.72
CA MET A 25 8.23 -4.43 2.57
C MET A 25 8.16 -4.88 4.03
N SER A 26 7.73 -6.11 4.32
CA SER A 26 7.64 -6.60 5.71
C SER A 26 8.99 -6.75 6.42
N GLN A 27 10.09 -6.84 5.67
CA GLN A 27 11.46 -6.91 6.18
C GLN A 27 12.13 -5.53 6.33
N THR A 28 11.50 -4.47 5.83
CA THR A 28 12.04 -3.11 5.87
C THR A 28 11.84 -2.49 7.26
N ALA A 29 12.85 -1.79 7.78
CA ALA A 29 12.81 -1.19 9.12
C ALA A 29 11.68 -0.15 9.32
N HIS A 30 11.34 0.60 8.26
CA HIS A 30 10.29 1.63 8.30
C HIS A 30 9.30 1.41 7.13
N PRO A 31 8.42 0.41 7.22
CA PRO A 31 7.62 -0.03 6.07
C PRO A 31 6.39 0.85 5.81
N TRP A 32 6.12 1.86 6.64
CA TRP A 32 4.89 2.65 6.60
C TRP A 32 5.04 3.97 5.83
N HIS A 33 6.28 4.45 5.63
CA HIS A 33 6.56 5.71 4.96
C HIS A 33 7.65 5.53 3.92
N CYS A 34 7.53 6.23 2.80
CA CYS A 34 8.61 6.35 1.83
C CYS A 34 9.73 7.26 2.40
N PRO A 35 10.95 7.27 1.80
CA PRO A 35 12.05 8.11 2.30
C PRO A 35 11.78 9.63 2.25
N HIS A 36 10.68 10.06 1.62
CA HIS A 36 10.21 11.45 1.60
C HIS A 36 9.00 11.70 2.52
N GLY A 37 8.62 10.73 3.36
CA GLY A 37 7.54 10.87 4.35
C GLY A 37 6.13 10.61 3.85
N ARG A 38 5.93 10.16 2.60
CA ARG A 38 4.59 9.80 2.11
C ARG A 38 4.17 8.43 2.67
N PRO A 39 2.94 8.26 3.17
CA PRO A 39 2.44 6.96 3.58
C PRO A 39 2.37 6.01 2.38
N VAL A 40 2.74 4.73 2.59
CA VAL A 40 2.71 3.71 1.53
C VAL A 40 1.51 2.75 1.62
N VAL A 41 0.81 2.73 2.77
CA VAL A 41 -0.40 1.93 2.98
C VAL A 41 -1.53 2.82 3.48
N LEU A 42 -2.74 2.55 3.01
CA LEU A 42 -3.98 3.05 3.58
C LEU A 42 -4.71 1.88 4.24
N VAL A 43 -5.20 2.08 5.45
CA VAL A 43 -5.93 1.06 6.21
C VAL A 43 -7.38 1.50 6.35
N PHE A 44 -8.29 0.61 6.00
CA PHE A 44 -9.72 0.79 6.25
C PHE A 44 -10.19 -0.35 7.14
N THR A 45 -10.81 0.00 8.26
CA THR A 45 -11.58 -0.94 9.08
C THR A 45 -12.82 -1.37 8.32
N ARG A 46 -13.38 -2.53 8.72
CA ARG A 46 -14.65 -3.02 8.17
C ARG A 46 -15.77 -1.99 8.32
N TYR A 47 -15.85 -1.33 9.47
CA TYR A 47 -16.86 -0.30 9.75
C TYR A 47 -16.71 0.90 8.80
N GLU A 48 -15.48 1.38 8.55
CA GLU A 48 -15.25 2.47 7.61
C GLU A 48 -15.69 2.08 6.19
N LEU A 49 -15.38 0.85 5.75
CA LEU A 49 -15.87 0.35 4.47
C LEU A 49 -17.40 0.33 4.44
N GLU A 50 -18.05 -0.24 5.46
CA GLU A 50 -19.51 -0.29 5.56
C GLU A 50 -20.14 1.11 5.51
N LYS A 51 -19.54 2.10 6.18
CA LYS A 51 -19.98 3.50 6.14
C LYS A 51 -19.81 4.12 4.76
N LEU A 52 -18.67 3.91 4.10
CA LEU A 52 -18.41 4.42 2.74
C LEU A 52 -19.41 3.84 1.72
N PHE A 53 -19.80 2.59 1.89
CA PHE A 53 -20.82 1.93 1.07
C PHE A 53 -22.26 2.18 1.57
N LYS A 54 -22.47 3.08 2.54
CA LYS A 54 -23.78 3.42 3.13
C LYS A 54 -24.56 2.23 3.68
N ARG A 55 -23.85 1.21 4.16
CA ARG A 55 -24.42 -0.02 4.75
C ARG A 55 -24.72 0.12 6.24
N VAL A 56 -24.19 1.15 6.88
CA VAL A 56 -24.50 1.54 8.27
C VAL A 56 -24.88 3.02 8.28
N VAL A 57 -25.88 3.36 9.08
CA VAL A 57 -26.29 4.75 9.31
C VAL A 57 -25.63 5.17 10.62
N SER A 58 -24.77 6.19 10.54
CA SER A 58 -24.13 6.80 11.71
C SER A 58 -25.13 7.66 12.49
#